data_AF-A0A7G8USI6-F1
#
_entry.id   AF-A0A7G8USI6-F1
#
_cell.length_a   1.000
_cell.length_b   1.000
_cell.length_c   1.000
_cell.angle_alpha   90.00
_cell.angle_beta   90.00
_cell.angle_gamma   90.00
#
_symmetry.space_group_name_H-M   'P 1'
#
loop_
_entity.id
_entity.type
_entity.pdbx_description
1 polymer ?
#
loop_
_entity_poly.entity_id
_entity_poly.type
_entity_poly.pdbx_seq_one_letter_code
_entity_poly.pdbx_strand_id
1 'polypeptide(L)'
;MKRAYSSKGSKKGRQSRLHGLAGVLLAMVIVLSACSGADNNAGSRSTEGASNAASAEKGNSGNAPREALGESDRSPASSEPKKEIVERNGVYSNPKQKIQAGQLTAGEWDDLAAWEGFNNLLNSQEGDSSKRFWGFWQFHRLEVIVSANGRAVSDAEVVLQSDNQAVWQARTNTDGIAYVYAGLYEKRDLKTSNAYNVQVSFGQEQKATQGLDITRQGSVKVDLGSGVPGTEPSEKVDLMFVVDTTGSMKDELDYLEAELKDVVERVADEHANQLGIRVSANFYRDAGDEYITRPYPFTTNINEVTDQFSEQNARGGGDYPEAVDQALRDGIHKHDWSEEARARLLFLVLDAPPHEDTQVIEEVHRLIEDASEKGIRIIPVASSGVNADTEYLLRFMAVATGGTYLFLTDDSGIGGDHLEPAAGEYEVKLLNDLLVEVINRYVS
;
A
#
# COMPACT_ATOMS: atom_id res chain seq x y z
N MET A 1 -30.63 85.59 -0.48
CA MET A 1 -30.58 85.35 0.99
C MET A 1 -29.72 84.13 1.22
N LYS A 2 -28.45 84.30 1.62
CA LYS A 2 -27.94 84.21 3.01
C LYS A 2 -27.90 82.77 3.58
N ARG A 3 -26.64 82.31 3.71
CA ARG A 3 -25.99 81.71 4.89
C ARG A 3 -25.93 80.18 5.06
N ALA A 4 -24.66 79.76 5.10
CA ALA A 4 -24.03 78.62 5.75
C ALA A 4 -24.30 78.46 7.26
N TYR A 5 -24.07 77.24 7.74
CA TYR A 5 -23.49 76.79 9.04
C TYR A 5 -23.05 75.32 8.81
N SER A 6 -21.83 74.79 9.00
CA SER A 6 -20.69 74.95 9.93
C SER A 6 -20.90 74.49 11.38
N SER A 7 -20.46 73.26 11.68
CA SER A 7 -19.56 72.90 12.81
C SER A 7 -18.88 71.57 12.41
N LYS A 8 -17.57 71.31 12.41
CA LYS A 8 -16.34 71.68 13.14
C LYS A 8 -16.21 71.14 14.58
N GLY A 9 -15.33 70.13 14.69
CA GLY A 9 -14.40 69.89 15.80
C GLY A 9 -14.88 68.89 16.86
N SER A 10 -14.04 68.08 17.51
CA SER A 10 -12.57 68.02 17.60
C SER A 10 -12.18 66.90 18.58
N LYS A 11 -10.90 66.50 18.53
CA LYS A 11 -10.05 65.78 19.51
C LYS A 11 -9.87 64.28 19.23
N LYS A 12 -8.75 63.84 18.62
CA LYS A 12 -7.34 63.77 19.13
C LYS A 12 -7.21 63.04 20.47
N GLY A 13 -6.51 61.90 20.44
CA GLY A 13 -5.26 61.80 21.19
C GLY A 13 -5.01 60.52 22.01
N ARG A 14 -4.14 59.67 21.43
CA ARG A 14 -2.84 59.24 22.00
C ARG A 14 -2.79 57.96 22.87
N GLN A 15 -2.12 56.97 22.30
CA GLN A 15 -1.06 56.09 22.83
C GLN A 15 -0.95 55.93 24.36
N SER A 16 -0.83 54.69 24.87
CA SER A 16 0.47 53.97 24.97
C SER A 16 0.43 52.76 25.92
N ARG A 17 1.20 51.73 25.52
CA ARG A 17 2.00 50.74 26.31
C ARG A 17 1.27 49.66 27.15
N LEU A 18 1.51 48.36 26.91
CA LEU A 18 2.70 47.48 27.04
C LEU A 18 2.94 46.94 28.49
N HIS A 19 2.72 45.63 28.71
CA HIS A 19 3.70 44.58 29.15
C HIS A 19 3.08 43.40 29.92
N GLY A 20 3.67 42.20 29.71
CA GLY A 20 3.62 41.02 30.61
C GLY A 20 3.00 39.77 29.96
N LEU A 21 3.66 38.84 29.26
CA LEU A 21 4.95 38.11 29.38
C LEU A 21 4.79 36.72 30.05
N ALA A 22 4.93 35.65 29.24
CA ALA A 22 5.43 34.29 29.56
C ALA A 22 5.46 33.52 28.21
N GLY A 23 6.55 32.97 27.67
CA GLY A 23 7.78 32.45 28.26
C GLY A 23 7.77 30.92 28.12
N VAL A 24 8.04 30.37 26.93
CA VAL A 24 8.26 28.93 26.74
C VAL A 24 9.69 28.72 26.24
N LEU A 25 10.48 28.07 27.10
CA LEU A 25 11.85 27.65 26.84
C LEU A 25 11.88 26.53 25.80
N LEU A 26 12.74 26.67 24.81
CA LEU A 26 13.19 25.61 23.91
C LEU A 26 14.39 24.92 24.58
N ALA A 27 14.23 23.65 24.96
CA ALA A 27 15.32 22.82 25.47
C ALA A 27 15.96 22.05 24.30
N MET A 28 17.16 22.48 23.91
CA MET A 28 18.08 21.69 23.07
C MET A 28 18.71 20.60 23.94
N VAL A 29 18.50 19.33 23.59
CA VAL A 29 19.29 18.22 24.13
C VAL A 29 20.47 17.96 23.18
N ILE A 30 21.66 18.33 23.63
CA ILE A 30 22.94 17.96 23.02
C ILE A 30 23.41 16.69 23.72
N VAL A 31 23.45 15.54 23.02
CA VAL A 31 24.14 14.35 23.52
C VAL A 31 25.60 14.43 23.12
N LEU A 32 26.46 14.58 24.12
CA LEU A 32 27.91 14.44 24.05
C LEU A 32 28.27 12.95 24.05
N SER A 33 28.94 12.47 23.00
CA SER A 33 29.67 11.22 23.01
C SER A 33 31.18 11.51 22.97
N ALA A 34 31.85 11.09 24.04
CA ALA A 34 33.30 10.98 24.19
C ALA A 34 33.53 9.68 24.99
N CYS A 35 34.54 8.83 24.81
CA CYS A 35 35.63 8.64 23.86
C CYS A 35 36.15 7.21 24.11
N SER A 36 36.58 6.49 23.07
CA SER A 36 37.82 5.68 23.00
C SER A 36 37.83 4.93 21.66
N GLY A 37 38.85 4.93 20.81
CA GLY A 37 40.26 5.27 20.97
C GLY A 37 41.11 4.00 21.03
N ALA A 38 41.46 3.43 19.87
CA ALA A 38 42.74 2.74 19.63
C ALA A 38 42.95 2.47 18.14
N ASP A 39 44.05 3.04 17.64
CA ASP A 39 44.62 2.93 16.31
C ASP A 39 45.04 1.50 15.92
N ASN A 40 45.06 1.18 14.61
CA ASN A 40 46.32 0.94 13.87
C ASN A 40 46.09 0.61 12.38
N ASN A 41 46.29 1.63 11.57
CA ASN A 41 47.15 1.75 10.39
C ASN A 41 47.48 0.56 9.45
N ALA A 42 47.64 0.99 8.19
CA ALA A 42 48.48 0.47 7.11
C ALA A 42 47.88 -0.60 6.17
N GLY A 43 47.42 -0.12 5.00
CA GLY A 43 47.40 -0.92 3.79
C GLY A 43 48.78 -1.06 3.15
N SER A 44 48.96 -2.08 2.32
CA SER A 44 49.72 -1.97 1.09
C SER A 44 49.37 -3.11 0.12
N ARG A 45 49.43 -2.77 -1.15
CA ARG A 45 49.19 -3.58 -2.35
C ARG A 45 50.29 -4.63 -2.59
N SER A 46 49.90 -5.75 -3.20
CA SER A 46 50.65 -6.43 -4.28
C SER A 46 49.67 -7.39 -5.00
N THR A 47 49.18 -7.08 -6.19
CA THR A 47 49.70 -7.47 -7.53
C THR A 47 50.00 -8.95 -7.76
N GLU A 48 49.24 -9.50 -8.72
CA GLU A 48 49.59 -10.50 -9.75
C GLU A 48 49.82 -11.96 -9.37
N GLY A 49 49.26 -12.85 -10.21
CA GLY A 49 49.83 -14.18 -10.43
C GLY A 49 48.80 -15.27 -10.71
N ALA A 50 48.64 -15.62 -11.98
CA ALA A 50 47.78 -16.67 -12.51
C ALA A 50 48.09 -18.09 -11.99
N SER A 51 47.09 -18.98 -12.01
CA SER A 51 47.00 -20.14 -12.92
C SER A 51 46.27 -21.36 -12.34
N ASN A 52 45.35 -21.87 -13.16
CA ASN A 52 45.04 -23.27 -13.47
C ASN A 52 44.74 -24.34 -12.39
N ALA A 53 43.55 -24.90 -12.60
CA ALA A 53 43.28 -26.33 -12.87
C ALA A 53 43.07 -27.31 -11.69
N ALA A 54 41.79 -27.73 -11.62
CA ALA A 54 41.30 -29.11 -11.81
C ALA A 54 41.49 -30.19 -10.72
N SER A 55 40.45 -31.04 -10.68
CA SER A 55 40.35 -32.43 -10.16
C SER A 55 39.82 -32.52 -8.72
N ALA A 56 38.59 -33.03 -8.48
CA ALA A 56 38.22 -34.46 -8.37
C ALA A 56 38.97 -35.15 -7.21
N GLU A 57 38.40 -35.84 -6.21
CA GLU A 57 37.38 -36.90 -6.15
C GLU A 57 36.81 -36.95 -4.70
N LYS A 58 35.52 -37.21 -4.45
CA LYS A 58 34.86 -38.51 -4.11
C LYS A 58 35.58 -39.46 -3.14
N GLY A 59 34.86 -39.88 -2.09
CA GLY A 59 35.11 -41.09 -1.27
C GLY A 59 34.63 -40.90 0.17
N ASN A 60 33.34 -41.05 0.50
CA ASN A 60 32.58 -42.26 0.85
C ASN A 60 33.07 -43.08 2.06
N SER A 61 32.14 -43.19 3.03
CA SER A 61 31.85 -44.30 3.97
C SER A 61 32.88 -44.75 5.01
N GLY A 62 32.40 -44.96 6.24
CA GLY A 62 33.05 -45.91 7.14
C GLY A 62 32.59 -45.82 8.59
N ASN A 63 31.75 -46.77 8.99
CA ASN A 63 31.18 -47.01 10.32
C ASN A 63 32.15 -46.98 11.53
N ALA A 64 31.54 -46.62 12.67
CA ALA A 64 31.85 -46.92 14.09
C ALA A 64 32.26 -48.40 14.35
N PRO A 65 32.70 -48.87 15.56
CA PRO A 65 32.30 -48.35 16.89
C PRO A 65 33.25 -48.50 18.12
N ARG A 66 32.81 -47.85 19.22
CA ARG A 66 32.92 -48.20 20.67
C ARG A 66 34.29 -48.38 21.34
N GLU A 67 34.54 -47.61 22.42
CA GLU A 67 34.47 -48.09 23.82
C GLU A 67 34.64 -46.95 24.84
N ALA A 68 34.05 -47.15 26.01
CA ALA A 68 33.91 -46.20 27.12
C ALA A 68 35.09 -46.28 28.12
N LEU A 69 35.23 -45.25 28.99
CA LEU A 69 35.41 -45.34 30.46
C LEU A 69 35.84 -44.00 31.09
N GLY A 70 35.23 -43.64 32.23
CA GLY A 70 35.95 -43.02 33.36
C GLY A 70 35.65 -41.55 33.72
N GLU A 71 34.89 -41.38 34.81
CA GLU A 71 34.53 -40.11 35.49
C GLU A 71 35.72 -39.38 36.15
N SER A 72 35.63 -38.04 36.30
CA SER A 72 35.73 -37.38 37.62
C SER A 72 35.35 -35.89 37.59
N ASP A 73 34.30 -35.61 38.35
CA ASP A 73 33.95 -34.45 39.17
C ASP A 73 34.72 -33.11 39.07
N ARG A 74 33.97 -32.03 38.77
CA ARG A 74 34.07 -30.69 39.41
C ARG A 74 32.96 -29.76 38.91
N SER A 75 32.02 -29.42 39.77
CA SER A 75 31.17 -28.23 39.63
C SER A 75 31.93 -26.97 40.09
N PRO A 76 31.65 -25.79 39.52
CA PRO A 76 30.77 -24.88 40.25
C PRO A 76 29.73 -24.17 39.38
N ALA A 77 28.70 -23.67 40.06
CA ALA A 77 27.49 -23.06 39.55
C ALA A 77 27.69 -21.71 38.83
N SER A 78 26.99 -21.54 37.72
CA SER A 78 26.36 -20.25 37.34
C SER A 78 25.15 -20.56 36.44
N SER A 79 24.04 -19.90 36.74
CA SER A 79 22.71 -20.13 36.19
C SER A 79 22.49 -19.39 34.87
N GLU A 80 22.27 -20.14 33.80
CA GLU A 80 21.56 -19.69 32.59
C GLU A 80 20.51 -20.75 32.23
N PRO A 81 19.24 -20.38 31.96
CA PRO A 81 18.23 -21.37 31.61
C PRO A 81 18.47 -21.85 30.17
N LYS A 82 18.70 -23.16 30.03
CA LYS A 82 18.74 -23.84 28.72
C LYS A 82 17.38 -23.70 28.03
N LYS A 83 17.39 -23.22 26.78
CA LYS A 83 16.25 -23.34 25.86
C LYS A 83 15.92 -24.82 25.66
N GLU A 84 14.74 -25.21 26.09
CA GLU A 84 14.16 -26.51 25.81
C GLU A 84 13.75 -26.50 24.33
N ILE A 85 14.37 -27.37 23.52
CA ILE A 85 13.89 -27.66 22.17
C ILE A 85 12.64 -28.50 22.36
N VAL A 86 11.49 -27.83 22.36
CA VAL A 86 10.19 -28.50 22.23
C VAL A 86 10.01 -28.78 20.74
N GLU A 87 10.11 -30.06 20.35
CA GLU A 87 9.55 -30.55 19.10
C GLU A 87 8.06 -30.19 19.09
N ARG A 88 7.71 -29.11 18.38
CA ARG A 88 6.34 -28.64 18.25
C ARG A 88 5.64 -29.50 17.19
N ASN A 89 5.22 -30.68 17.60
CA ASN A 89 4.30 -31.52 16.84
C ASN A 89 2.96 -30.78 16.70
N GLY A 90 2.59 -30.47 15.45
CA GLY A 90 1.23 -30.25 14.96
C GLY A 90 0.43 -29.15 15.65
N VAL A 91 0.20 -28.04 14.95
CA VAL A 91 -0.86 -27.09 15.29
C VAL A 91 -2.20 -27.86 15.29
N TYR A 92 -2.75 -28.04 16.48
CA TYR A 92 -4.09 -28.58 16.66
C TYR A 92 -5.09 -27.47 16.33
N SER A 93 -5.67 -27.49 15.14
CA SER A 93 -6.93 -26.80 14.88
C SER A 93 -7.97 -27.32 15.88
N ASN A 94 -8.44 -26.47 16.80
CA ASN A 94 -9.46 -26.85 17.76
C ASN A 94 -10.82 -26.96 17.02
N PRO A 95 -11.41 -28.16 16.86
CA PRO A 95 -12.54 -28.38 15.95
C PRO A 95 -13.90 -27.91 16.51
N LYS A 96 -13.91 -26.83 17.30
CA LYS A 96 -15.10 -26.32 18.01
C LYS A 96 -15.29 -24.81 17.97
N GLN A 97 -14.41 -24.05 17.32
CA GLN A 97 -14.66 -22.63 17.15
C GLN A 97 -15.56 -22.44 15.91
N LYS A 98 -16.75 -21.92 16.14
CA LYS A 98 -17.66 -21.56 15.04
C LYS A 98 -17.03 -20.38 14.31
N ILE A 99 -16.77 -20.54 13.01
CA ILE A 99 -16.30 -19.45 12.15
C ILE A 99 -17.35 -18.35 12.12
N GLN A 100 -16.92 -17.13 12.43
CA GLN A 100 -17.72 -15.90 12.47
C GLN A 100 -16.79 -14.71 12.18
N ALA A 101 -17.38 -13.58 11.77
CA ALA A 101 -16.62 -12.33 11.62
C ALA A 101 -16.03 -11.84 12.95
N GLY A 102 -15.02 -10.99 12.88
CA GLY A 102 -14.30 -10.42 14.02
C GLY A 102 -13.33 -11.40 14.66
N GLN A 103 -12.68 -12.24 13.85
CA GLN A 103 -11.69 -13.23 14.30
C GLN A 103 -10.30 -12.98 13.71
N LEU A 104 -10.20 -12.61 12.42
CA LEU A 104 -8.92 -12.27 11.82
C LEU A 104 -8.42 -10.93 12.34
N THR A 105 -7.11 -10.83 12.54
CA THR A 105 -6.43 -9.60 12.93
C THR A 105 -5.60 -9.07 11.78
N ALA A 106 -5.53 -7.75 11.65
CA ALA A 106 -4.84 -7.08 10.55
C ALA A 106 -4.25 -5.75 11.00
N GLY A 107 -3.25 -5.30 10.25
CA GLY A 107 -2.69 -3.95 10.31
C GLY A 107 -2.84 -3.22 8.98
N GLU A 108 -2.61 -1.91 9.03
CA GLU A 108 -2.57 -1.02 7.87
C GLU A 108 -1.24 -0.27 7.83
N TRP A 109 -0.72 -0.05 6.62
CA TRP A 109 0.37 0.87 6.36
C TRP A 109 0.10 1.76 5.13
N ASP A 110 0.09 3.07 5.35
CA ASP A 110 -0.09 4.08 4.29
C ASP A 110 1.24 4.75 3.94
N ASP A 111 1.86 4.27 2.87
CA ASP A 111 3.12 4.82 2.33
C ASP A 111 2.96 6.23 1.73
N LEU A 112 1.76 6.63 1.31
CA LEU A 112 1.51 7.99 0.79
C LEU A 112 1.55 9.01 1.92
N ALA A 113 1.07 8.64 3.11
CA ALA A 113 1.22 9.39 4.34
C ALA A 113 2.66 9.32 4.89
N ALA A 114 3.30 8.16 4.83
CA ALA A 114 4.66 7.92 5.31
C ALA A 114 5.75 8.10 4.24
N TRP A 115 5.57 9.05 3.30
CA TRP A 115 6.35 9.13 2.06
C TRP A 115 7.89 9.22 2.23
N GLU A 116 8.37 9.95 3.23
CA GLU A 116 9.82 10.02 3.52
C GLU A 116 10.35 8.65 3.98
N GLY A 117 9.61 7.98 4.86
CA GLY A 117 9.93 6.63 5.34
C GLY A 117 9.93 5.62 4.19
N PHE A 118 8.92 5.67 3.32
CA PHE A 118 8.86 4.84 2.13
C PHE A 118 10.06 5.05 1.20
N ASN A 119 10.44 6.31 0.90
CA ASN A 119 11.62 6.57 0.08
C ASN A 119 12.92 6.07 0.72
N ASN A 120 13.06 6.16 2.05
CA ASN A 120 14.21 5.59 2.74
C ASN A 120 14.23 4.06 2.62
N LEU A 121 13.07 3.42 2.76
CA LEU A 121 12.92 1.98 2.58
C LEU A 121 13.30 1.55 1.15
N LEU A 122 12.83 2.26 0.13
CA LEU A 122 13.17 1.98 -1.28
C LEU A 122 14.66 2.19 -1.63
N ASN A 123 15.40 2.90 -0.79
CA ASN A 123 16.84 3.09 -0.92
C ASN A 123 17.66 2.12 -0.04
N SER A 124 17.00 1.28 0.75
CA SER A 124 17.64 0.16 1.44
C SER A 124 18.06 -0.92 0.45
N GLN A 125 18.92 -1.85 0.88
CA GLN A 125 19.35 -2.96 0.03
C GLN A 125 18.19 -3.86 -0.39
N GLU A 126 17.26 -4.15 0.52
CA GLU A 126 16.09 -4.97 0.26
C GLU A 126 15.13 -4.26 -0.70
N GLY A 127 14.71 -3.02 -0.38
CA GLY A 127 13.83 -2.24 -1.24
C GLY A 127 14.38 -1.96 -2.64
N ASP A 128 15.69 -1.67 -2.79
CA ASP A 128 16.32 -1.52 -4.11
C ASP A 128 16.35 -2.85 -4.89
N SER A 129 16.48 -3.99 -4.20
CA SER A 129 16.41 -5.31 -4.84
C SER A 129 14.99 -5.61 -5.33
N SER A 130 13.96 -5.40 -4.50
CA SER A 130 12.57 -5.64 -4.87
C SER A 130 12.07 -4.70 -5.97
N LYS A 131 12.49 -3.42 -5.94
CA LYS A 131 12.26 -2.49 -7.05
C LYS A 131 12.78 -3.04 -8.38
N ARG A 132 14.04 -3.49 -8.41
CA ARG A 132 14.67 -4.02 -9.63
C ARG A 132 14.01 -5.31 -10.10
N PHE A 133 13.63 -6.16 -9.15
CA PHE A 133 12.95 -7.42 -9.41
C PHE A 133 11.61 -7.19 -10.12
N TRP A 134 10.78 -6.30 -9.60
CA TRP A 134 9.48 -5.95 -10.17
C TRP A 134 9.52 -4.90 -11.28
N GLY A 135 10.70 -4.44 -11.68
CA GLY A 135 10.85 -3.43 -12.75
C GLY A 135 10.37 -2.02 -12.38
N PHE A 136 10.31 -1.69 -11.09
CA PHE A 136 10.09 -0.33 -10.60
C PHE A 136 11.44 0.37 -10.37
N TRP A 137 11.54 1.65 -10.69
CA TRP A 137 12.83 2.36 -10.68
C TRP A 137 12.76 3.67 -9.92
N GLN A 138 11.98 4.64 -10.42
CA GLN A 138 11.99 6.01 -9.91
C GLN A 138 10.60 6.41 -9.41
N PHE A 139 10.44 6.57 -8.10
CA PHE A 139 9.19 7.00 -7.48
C PHE A 139 9.13 8.54 -7.38
N HIS A 140 9.35 9.26 -8.49
CA HIS A 140 9.18 10.73 -8.46
C HIS A 140 7.70 11.07 -8.44
N ARG A 141 7.16 11.23 -7.23
CA ARG A 141 5.75 11.52 -6.97
C ARG A 141 5.50 13.02 -6.87
N LEU A 142 4.40 13.47 -7.46
CA LEU A 142 3.79 14.77 -7.20
C LEU A 142 2.37 14.59 -6.65
N GLU A 143 2.09 15.22 -5.51
CA GLU A 143 0.73 15.36 -5.00
C GLU A 143 0.03 16.54 -5.68
N VAL A 144 -1.09 16.29 -6.35
CA VAL A 144 -1.89 17.31 -7.02
C VAL A 144 -3.16 17.54 -6.21
N ILE A 145 -3.30 18.75 -5.67
CA ILE A 145 -4.45 19.17 -4.86
C ILE A 145 -5.35 20.04 -5.73
N VAL A 146 -6.52 19.51 -6.07
CA VAL A 146 -7.51 20.14 -6.93
C VAL A 146 -8.63 20.75 -6.10
N SER A 147 -8.96 22.00 -6.41
CA SER A 147 -10.07 22.71 -5.77
C SER A 147 -10.87 23.50 -6.80
N ALA A 148 -12.10 23.82 -6.45
CA ALA A 148 -12.93 24.79 -7.16
C ALA A 148 -13.86 25.45 -6.15
N ASN A 149 -14.11 26.75 -6.30
CA ASN A 149 -14.96 27.51 -5.37
C ASN A 149 -14.55 27.36 -3.88
N GLY A 150 -13.26 27.18 -3.61
CA GLY A 150 -12.73 26.97 -2.26
C GLY A 150 -13.04 25.61 -1.63
N ARG A 151 -13.50 24.63 -2.40
CA ARG A 151 -13.77 23.26 -1.98
C ARG A 151 -12.95 22.26 -2.80
N ALA A 152 -12.72 21.08 -2.24
CA ALA A 152 -12.12 19.95 -2.96
C ALA A 152 -12.99 19.55 -4.17
N VAL A 153 -12.35 19.03 -5.22
CA VAL A 153 -13.05 18.46 -6.38
C VAL A 153 -12.72 16.98 -6.46
N SER A 154 -13.72 16.14 -6.20
CA SER A 154 -13.62 14.68 -6.31
C SER A 154 -13.73 14.23 -7.76
N ASP A 155 -13.02 13.13 -8.11
CA ASP A 155 -13.04 12.48 -9.43
C ASP A 155 -12.62 13.39 -10.61
N ALA A 156 -11.83 14.44 -10.34
CA ALA A 156 -11.19 15.24 -11.38
C ALA A 156 -10.06 14.45 -12.04
N GLU A 157 -9.98 14.52 -13.37
CA GLU A 157 -8.92 13.89 -14.14
C GLU A 157 -7.64 14.73 -14.02
N VAL A 158 -6.53 14.07 -13.70
CA VAL A 158 -5.22 14.67 -13.51
C VAL A 158 -4.22 13.96 -14.42
N VAL A 159 -3.64 14.71 -15.37
CA VAL A 159 -2.68 14.20 -16.34
C VAL A 159 -1.34 14.90 -16.12
N LEU A 160 -0.32 14.14 -15.73
CA LEU A 160 1.06 14.59 -15.77
C LEU A 160 1.59 14.46 -17.19
N GLN A 161 2.19 15.53 -17.71
CA GLN A 161 2.72 15.57 -19.07
C GLN A 161 4.19 15.98 -19.11
N SER A 162 4.91 15.44 -20.09
CA SER A 162 6.25 15.87 -20.50
C SER A 162 6.29 15.95 -22.03
N ASP A 163 6.82 17.04 -22.59
CA ASP A 163 6.86 17.26 -24.05
C ASP A 163 5.49 17.06 -24.76
N ASN A 164 4.40 17.48 -24.10
CA ASN A 164 2.99 17.30 -24.53
C ASN A 164 2.53 15.83 -24.67
N GLN A 165 3.25 14.89 -24.07
CA GLN A 165 2.83 13.49 -23.95
C GLN A 165 2.41 13.20 -22.51
N ALA A 166 1.33 12.44 -22.34
CA ALA A 166 0.93 11.94 -21.03
C ALA A 166 2.00 10.99 -20.49
N VAL A 167 2.39 11.21 -19.24
CA VAL A 167 3.37 10.40 -18.49
C VAL A 167 2.65 9.56 -17.44
N TRP A 168 1.66 10.14 -16.77
CA TRP A 168 0.83 9.45 -15.78
C TRP A 168 -0.54 10.10 -15.72
N GLN A 169 -1.56 9.29 -15.45
CA GLN A 169 -2.95 9.73 -15.33
C GLN A 169 -3.51 9.22 -14.02
N ALA A 170 -4.26 10.06 -13.33
CA ALA A 170 -4.89 9.74 -12.05
C ALA A 170 -6.23 10.47 -11.90
N ARG A 171 -7.02 10.07 -10.90
CA ARG A 171 -8.22 10.81 -10.48
C ARG A 171 -8.17 11.22 -9.02
N THR A 172 -8.70 12.39 -8.72
CA THR A 172 -8.72 12.89 -7.35
C THR A 172 -9.63 12.09 -6.42
N ASN A 173 -9.23 11.94 -5.15
CA ASN A 173 -10.08 11.41 -4.09
C ASN A 173 -11.11 12.47 -3.61
N THR A 174 -11.89 12.13 -2.58
CA THR A 174 -12.91 13.03 -2.00
C THR A 174 -12.30 14.31 -1.40
N ASP A 175 -11.03 14.27 -0.97
CA ASP A 175 -10.25 15.44 -0.54
C ASP A 175 -9.69 16.28 -1.70
N GLY A 176 -9.94 15.88 -2.95
CA GLY A 176 -9.44 16.56 -4.13
C GLY A 176 -7.97 16.28 -4.43
N ILE A 177 -7.41 15.20 -3.89
CA ILE A 177 -6.00 14.83 -4.02
C ILE A 177 -5.83 13.70 -5.02
N ALA A 178 -4.89 13.86 -5.96
CA ALA A 178 -4.38 12.78 -6.81
C ALA A 178 -2.86 12.70 -6.71
N TYR A 179 -2.30 11.50 -6.87
CA TYR A 179 -0.86 11.29 -6.95
C TYR A 179 -0.48 10.92 -8.37
N VAL A 180 0.53 11.61 -8.92
CA VAL A 180 1.07 11.33 -10.25
C VAL A 180 2.56 11.07 -10.17
N TYR A 181 3.08 10.23 -11.08
CA TYR A 181 4.44 9.71 -11.00
C TYR A 181 5.20 9.96 -12.30
N ALA A 182 6.51 10.20 -12.18
CA ALA A 182 7.42 10.22 -13.33
C ALA A 182 8.54 9.18 -13.16
N GLY A 183 8.78 8.39 -14.21
CA GLY A 183 9.88 7.44 -14.26
C GLY A 183 9.65 6.14 -13.46
N LEU A 184 8.40 5.83 -13.07
CA LEU A 184 8.08 4.67 -12.24
C LEU A 184 8.66 3.37 -12.82
N TYR A 185 8.60 3.21 -14.15
CA TYR A 185 9.12 2.07 -14.90
C TYR A 185 10.39 2.39 -15.70
N GLU A 186 10.99 3.58 -15.52
CA GLU A 186 12.17 4.01 -16.27
C GLU A 186 13.47 3.70 -15.52
N LYS A 187 14.24 2.75 -16.04
CA LYS A 187 15.55 2.38 -15.50
C LYS A 187 16.60 3.50 -15.53
N ARG A 188 16.45 4.46 -16.43
CA ARG A 188 17.39 5.58 -16.57
C ARG A 188 16.88 6.76 -15.76
N ASP A 189 17.81 7.55 -15.21
CA ASP A 189 17.44 8.80 -14.58
C ASP A 189 16.68 9.70 -15.56
N LEU A 190 15.64 10.34 -15.05
CA LEU A 190 14.90 11.34 -15.79
C LEU A 190 15.85 12.44 -16.25
N LYS A 191 15.71 12.89 -17.50
CA LYS A 191 16.50 14.03 -17.97
C LYS A 191 16.11 15.27 -17.17
N THR A 192 17.10 15.95 -16.61
CA THR A 192 16.94 17.19 -15.82
C THR A 192 16.32 18.35 -16.61
N SER A 193 16.16 18.19 -17.93
CA SER A 193 15.50 19.14 -18.83
C SER A 193 14.00 18.94 -19.01
N ASN A 194 13.42 17.85 -18.46
CA ASN A 194 12.01 17.55 -18.64
C ASN A 194 11.18 18.49 -17.76
N ALA A 195 10.72 19.60 -18.36
CA ALA A 195 9.72 20.45 -17.73
C ALA A 195 8.39 19.69 -17.74
N TYR A 196 7.90 19.31 -16.56
CA TYR A 196 6.60 18.68 -16.43
C TYR A 196 5.50 19.75 -16.39
N ASN A 197 4.31 19.36 -16.78
CA ASN A 197 3.11 20.13 -16.49
C ASN A 197 2.01 19.16 -16.04
N VAL A 198 1.05 19.69 -15.29
CA VAL A 198 -0.12 18.95 -14.84
C VAL A 198 -1.33 19.62 -15.47
N GLN A 199 -2.08 18.84 -16.25
CA GLN A 199 -3.38 19.21 -16.76
C GLN A 199 -4.45 18.60 -15.84
N VAL A 200 -5.35 19.44 -15.35
CA VAL A 200 -6.51 19.01 -14.56
C VAL A 200 -7.78 19.35 -15.32
N SER A 201 -8.71 18.42 -15.40
CA SER A 201 -10.02 18.64 -16.00
C SER A 201 -11.15 18.09 -15.13
N PHE A 202 -12.27 18.82 -15.12
CA PHE A 202 -13.51 18.40 -14.46
C PHE A 202 -14.71 19.05 -15.16
N GLY A 203 -15.63 18.24 -15.67
CA GLY A 203 -16.75 18.71 -16.47
C GLY A 203 -16.30 19.39 -17.76
N GLN A 204 -16.52 20.70 -17.87
CA GLN A 204 -16.08 21.52 -19.02
C GLN A 204 -14.88 22.40 -18.70
N GLU A 205 -14.42 22.39 -17.45
CA GLU A 205 -13.33 23.24 -16.97
C GLU A 205 -12.01 22.48 -17.06
N GLN A 206 -10.97 23.18 -17.48
CA GLN A 206 -9.62 22.62 -17.59
C GLN A 206 -8.59 23.69 -17.23
N LYS A 207 -7.56 23.30 -16.48
CA LYS A 207 -6.38 24.12 -16.23
C LYS A 207 -5.10 23.31 -16.37
N ALA A 208 -4.04 23.98 -16.77
CA ALA A 208 -2.70 23.41 -16.84
C ALA A 208 -1.72 24.26 -16.03
N THR A 209 -0.82 23.59 -15.33
CA THR A 209 0.36 24.22 -14.73
C THR A 209 1.44 24.41 -15.81
N GLN A 210 2.55 25.08 -15.47
CA GLN A 210 3.69 25.23 -16.38
C GLN A 210 5.01 25.06 -15.63
N GLY A 211 5.93 24.29 -16.21
CA GLY A 211 7.33 24.24 -15.77
C GLY A 211 7.54 23.67 -14.37
N LEU A 212 6.93 22.52 -14.08
CA LEU A 212 7.11 21.79 -12.84
C LEU A 212 8.39 20.96 -12.86
N ASP A 213 9.03 20.88 -11.69
CA ASP A 213 10.14 19.96 -11.42
C ASP A 213 9.69 18.95 -10.36
N ILE A 214 9.12 17.84 -10.84
CA ILE A 214 8.60 16.74 -10.01
C ILE A 214 9.66 16.10 -9.12
N THR A 215 10.95 16.22 -9.46
CA THR A 215 12.04 15.64 -8.66
C THR A 215 12.30 16.45 -7.38
N ARG A 216 11.80 17.69 -7.30
CA ARG A 216 12.04 18.63 -6.20
C ARG A 216 10.77 19.15 -5.55
N GLN A 217 9.62 18.99 -6.19
CA GLN A 217 8.32 19.47 -5.70
C GLN A 217 7.50 18.30 -5.17
N GLY A 218 7.13 18.36 -3.89
CA GLY A 218 6.26 17.34 -3.28
C GLY A 218 4.79 17.51 -3.62
N SER A 219 4.32 18.74 -3.87
CA SER A 219 2.91 19.01 -4.19
C SER A 219 2.70 20.25 -5.07
N VAL A 220 1.54 20.30 -5.74
CA VAL A 220 1.05 21.44 -6.52
C VAL A 220 -0.46 21.63 -6.30
N LYS A 221 -0.90 22.89 -6.28
CA LYS A 221 -2.33 23.23 -6.14
C LYS A 221 -2.89 23.72 -7.47
N VAL A 222 -4.05 23.20 -7.85
CA VAL A 222 -4.79 23.62 -9.04
C VAL A 222 -6.21 24.00 -8.64
N ASP A 223 -6.51 25.30 -8.67
CA ASP A 223 -7.86 25.82 -8.46
C ASP A 223 -8.54 26.00 -9.81
N LEU A 224 -9.57 25.22 -10.15
CA LEU A 224 -10.33 25.29 -11.39
C LEU A 224 -11.20 26.56 -11.47
N GLY A 225 -11.44 27.25 -10.36
CA GLY A 225 -12.19 28.50 -10.30
C GLY A 225 -13.72 28.32 -10.25
N SER A 226 -14.45 29.40 -10.56
CA SER A 226 -15.91 29.45 -10.35
C SER A 226 -16.77 28.88 -11.48
N GLY A 227 -16.15 28.36 -12.53
CA GLY A 227 -16.84 27.74 -13.67
C GLY A 227 -17.34 26.32 -13.38
N VAL A 228 -16.79 25.65 -12.35
CA VAL A 228 -17.18 24.30 -11.96
C VAL A 228 -18.52 24.30 -11.20
N PRO A 229 -19.59 23.72 -11.75
CA PRO A 229 -20.85 23.55 -11.03
C PRO A 229 -20.75 22.35 -10.10
N GLY A 230 -21.27 22.48 -8.86
CA GLY A 230 -21.50 21.36 -7.94
C GLY A 230 -20.25 20.54 -7.62
N THR A 231 -19.43 20.98 -6.67
CA THR A 231 -18.25 20.23 -6.20
C THR A 231 -18.58 19.13 -5.18
N GLU A 232 -19.85 18.78 -5.03
CA GLU A 232 -20.27 17.73 -4.10
C GLU A 232 -19.92 16.37 -4.70
N PRO A 233 -19.28 15.45 -3.95
CA PRO A 233 -18.97 14.12 -4.46
C PRO A 233 -20.23 13.35 -4.86
N SER A 234 -20.17 12.65 -6.00
CA SER A 234 -21.23 11.75 -6.47
C SER A 234 -21.60 10.70 -5.43
N GLU A 235 -22.87 10.36 -5.25
CA GLU A 235 -23.30 9.33 -4.28
C GLU A 235 -22.87 7.90 -4.66
N LYS A 236 -22.33 7.68 -5.86
CA LYS A 236 -21.95 6.34 -6.34
C LYS A 236 -20.61 5.88 -5.75
N VAL A 237 -20.57 4.62 -5.30
CA VAL A 237 -19.37 3.93 -4.82
C VAL A 237 -19.31 2.54 -5.41
N ASP A 238 -18.15 2.14 -5.90
CA ASP A 238 -17.90 0.78 -6.37
C ASP A 238 -16.84 0.11 -5.51
N LEU A 239 -17.19 -1.05 -4.96
CA LEU A 239 -16.31 -1.90 -4.15
C LEU A 239 -16.12 -3.24 -4.85
N MET A 240 -14.89 -3.59 -5.19
CA MET A 240 -14.56 -4.88 -5.77
C MET A 240 -13.63 -5.63 -4.83
N PHE A 241 -13.95 -6.89 -4.58
CA PHE A 241 -13.03 -7.84 -3.96
C PHE A 241 -12.49 -8.76 -5.05
N VAL A 242 -11.17 -8.90 -5.13
CA VAL A 242 -10.48 -9.85 -5.99
C VAL A 242 -9.72 -10.78 -5.06
N VAL A 243 -10.20 -12.02 -4.91
CA VAL A 243 -9.78 -12.92 -3.83
C VAL A 243 -9.13 -14.18 -4.40
N ASP A 244 -7.94 -14.46 -3.90
CA ASP A 244 -7.24 -15.71 -4.13
C ASP A 244 -8.01 -16.88 -3.50
N THR A 245 -8.27 -17.92 -4.29
CA THR A 245 -8.99 -19.13 -3.87
C THR A 245 -8.21 -20.40 -4.19
N THR A 246 -6.88 -20.28 -4.26
CA THR A 246 -5.92 -21.38 -4.41
C THR A 246 -5.87 -22.23 -3.15
N GLY A 247 -5.18 -23.37 -3.21
CA GLY A 247 -5.10 -24.31 -2.10
C GLY A 247 -4.36 -23.80 -0.86
N SER A 248 -3.46 -22.82 -1.01
CA SER A 248 -2.66 -22.25 0.08
C SER A 248 -3.47 -21.33 0.99
N MET A 249 -4.47 -20.63 0.45
CA MET A 249 -5.42 -19.78 1.22
C MET A 249 -6.40 -20.57 2.11
N LYS A 250 -6.30 -21.91 2.18
CA LYS A 250 -7.36 -22.77 2.73
C LYS A 250 -7.63 -22.54 4.22
N ASP A 251 -6.61 -22.19 4.98
CA ASP A 251 -6.69 -21.97 6.41
C ASP A 251 -7.27 -20.60 6.78
N GLU A 252 -7.18 -19.60 5.89
CA GLU A 252 -7.80 -18.29 6.09
C GLU A 252 -9.12 -18.09 5.33
N LEU A 253 -9.35 -18.75 4.19
CA LEU A 253 -10.45 -18.42 3.28
C LEU A 253 -11.82 -18.48 3.96
N ASP A 254 -12.11 -19.52 4.75
CA ASP A 254 -13.40 -19.62 5.46
C ASP A 254 -13.62 -18.44 6.44
N TYR A 255 -12.54 -17.92 7.04
CA TYR A 255 -12.60 -16.75 7.91
C TYR A 255 -12.73 -15.47 7.09
N LEU A 256 -11.95 -15.32 6.01
CA LEU A 256 -12.03 -14.18 5.09
C LEU A 256 -13.44 -14.04 4.52
N GLU A 257 -14.10 -15.12 4.12
CA GLU A 257 -15.50 -15.10 3.67
C GLU A 257 -16.43 -14.53 4.75
N ALA A 258 -16.25 -14.93 6.02
CA ALA A 258 -17.04 -14.42 7.13
C ALA A 258 -16.77 -12.93 7.40
N GLU A 259 -15.51 -12.50 7.37
CA GLU A 259 -15.12 -11.10 7.56
C GLU A 259 -15.66 -10.21 6.42
N LEU A 260 -15.47 -10.61 5.17
CA LEU A 260 -15.89 -9.82 4.00
C LEU A 260 -17.41 -9.70 3.92
N LYS A 261 -18.15 -10.76 4.29
CA LYS A 261 -19.60 -10.70 4.43
C LYS A 261 -20.04 -9.64 5.44
N ASP A 262 -19.45 -9.65 6.63
CA ASP A 262 -19.76 -8.66 7.69
C ASP A 262 -19.43 -7.23 7.24
N VAL A 263 -18.28 -7.03 6.58
CA VAL A 263 -17.88 -5.73 6.04
C VAL A 263 -18.91 -5.20 5.05
N VAL A 264 -19.31 -6.02 4.07
CA VAL A 264 -20.25 -5.59 3.03
C VAL A 264 -21.62 -5.26 3.63
N GLU A 265 -22.11 -6.08 4.58
CA GLU A 265 -23.36 -5.81 5.29
C GLU A 265 -23.29 -4.50 6.09
N ARG A 266 -22.22 -4.29 6.85
CA ARG A 266 -22.03 -3.08 7.67
C ARG A 266 -21.91 -1.81 6.85
N VAL A 267 -21.09 -1.82 5.80
CA VAL A 267 -20.91 -0.65 4.92
C VAL A 267 -22.23 -0.31 4.20
N ALA A 268 -22.97 -1.33 3.74
CA ALA A 268 -24.27 -1.10 3.13
C ALA A 268 -25.27 -0.49 4.14
N ASP A 269 -25.31 -0.98 5.38
CA ASP A 269 -26.20 -0.48 6.43
C ASP A 269 -25.84 0.93 6.90
N GLU A 270 -24.54 1.21 7.12
CA GLU A 270 -24.03 2.51 7.56
C GLU A 270 -24.36 3.63 6.54
N HIS A 271 -24.36 3.31 5.24
CA HIS A 271 -24.53 4.27 4.15
C HIS A 271 -25.85 4.13 3.36
N ALA A 272 -26.79 3.28 3.82
CA ALA A 272 -27.99 2.88 3.08
C ALA A 272 -28.85 4.03 2.50
N ASN A 273 -28.75 5.22 3.08
CA ASN A 273 -29.54 6.41 2.67
C ASN A 273 -28.68 7.55 2.10
N GLN A 274 -27.39 7.31 1.88
CA GLN A 274 -26.42 8.34 1.49
C GLN A 274 -25.65 7.97 0.23
N LEU A 275 -25.32 6.67 0.07
CA LEU A 275 -24.47 6.20 -1.03
C LEU A 275 -25.16 5.09 -1.83
N GLY A 276 -24.99 5.12 -3.14
CA GLY A 276 -25.31 4.03 -4.06
C GLY A 276 -24.11 3.09 -4.18
N ILE A 277 -23.92 2.23 -3.18
CA ILE A 277 -22.83 1.24 -3.15
C ILE A 277 -23.16 0.06 -4.06
N ARG A 278 -22.27 -0.23 -5.01
CA ARG A 278 -22.26 -1.48 -5.78
C ARG A 278 -21.07 -2.32 -5.38
N VAL A 279 -21.28 -3.63 -5.27
CA VAL A 279 -20.24 -4.57 -4.85
C VAL A 279 -20.07 -5.66 -5.90
N SER A 280 -18.82 -6.08 -6.13
CA SER A 280 -18.43 -7.20 -6.98
C SER A 280 -17.45 -8.08 -6.20
N ALA A 281 -17.68 -9.39 -6.19
CA ALA A 281 -16.78 -10.37 -5.58
C ALA A 281 -16.23 -11.29 -6.65
N ASN A 282 -14.95 -11.15 -6.97
CA ASN A 282 -14.26 -11.88 -8.01
C ASN A 282 -13.24 -12.82 -7.38
N PHE A 283 -13.13 -14.02 -7.92
CA PHE A 283 -12.23 -15.05 -7.40
C PHE A 283 -11.25 -15.49 -8.47
N TYR A 284 -10.04 -15.85 -8.07
CA TYR A 284 -9.04 -16.38 -8.99
C TYR A 284 -8.27 -17.56 -8.40
N ARG A 285 -7.66 -18.34 -9.29
CA ARG A 285 -6.68 -19.41 -9.02
C ARG A 285 -5.62 -19.37 -10.12
N ASP A 286 -4.86 -20.45 -10.35
CA ASP A 286 -3.83 -20.48 -11.39
C ASP A 286 -4.23 -21.12 -12.72
N ALA A 287 -3.34 -20.98 -13.69
CA ALA A 287 -3.35 -21.67 -14.96
C ALA A 287 -3.35 -23.19 -14.77
N GLY A 288 -4.39 -23.84 -15.31
CA GLY A 288 -4.54 -25.30 -15.24
C GLY A 288 -5.53 -25.77 -14.18
N ASP A 289 -6.02 -24.86 -13.33
CA ASP A 289 -7.12 -25.13 -12.41
C ASP A 289 -8.49 -25.10 -13.10
N GLU A 290 -9.53 -25.39 -12.30
CA GLU A 290 -10.94 -25.35 -12.71
C GLU A 290 -11.33 -24.01 -13.38
N TYR A 291 -10.75 -22.91 -12.92
CA TYR A 291 -10.85 -21.58 -13.48
C TYR A 291 -9.58 -20.79 -13.16
N ILE A 292 -9.21 -19.86 -14.03
CA ILE A 292 -8.21 -18.83 -13.69
C ILE A 292 -8.93 -17.67 -13.00
N THR A 293 -9.97 -17.13 -13.62
CA THR A 293 -10.83 -16.11 -13.00
C THR A 293 -12.30 -16.55 -13.00
N ARG A 294 -13.01 -16.20 -11.93
CA ARG A 294 -14.44 -16.38 -11.75
C ARG A 294 -15.04 -15.02 -11.38
N PRO A 295 -15.44 -14.21 -12.37
CA PRO A 295 -15.93 -12.86 -12.12
C PRO A 295 -17.43 -12.81 -11.88
N TYR A 296 -17.85 -11.84 -11.06
CA TYR A 296 -19.24 -11.51 -10.81
C TYR A 296 -19.47 -10.01 -10.99
N PRO A 297 -20.50 -9.60 -11.76
CA PRO A 297 -20.73 -8.19 -12.06
C PRO A 297 -21.10 -7.39 -10.81
N PHE A 298 -20.87 -6.07 -10.86
CA PHE A 298 -21.33 -5.16 -9.82
C PHE A 298 -22.84 -5.28 -9.58
N THR A 299 -23.24 -5.44 -8.31
CA THR A 299 -24.64 -5.52 -7.88
C THR A 299 -24.86 -4.68 -6.62
N THR A 300 -26.09 -4.22 -6.41
CA THR A 300 -26.53 -3.61 -5.13
C THR A 300 -27.18 -4.64 -4.20
N ASN A 301 -27.29 -5.91 -4.64
CA ASN A 301 -27.89 -6.98 -3.85
C ASN A 301 -26.82 -7.62 -2.97
N ILE A 302 -26.71 -7.15 -1.73
CA ILE A 302 -25.70 -7.64 -0.78
C ILE A 302 -25.83 -9.15 -0.54
N ASN A 303 -27.05 -9.68 -0.45
CA ASN A 303 -27.25 -11.13 -0.23
C ASN A 303 -26.62 -11.96 -1.35
N GLU A 304 -26.73 -11.50 -2.61
CA GLU A 304 -26.12 -12.18 -3.75
C GLU A 304 -24.60 -12.23 -3.63
N VAL A 305 -23.97 -11.15 -3.19
CA VAL A 305 -22.52 -11.10 -2.94
C VAL A 305 -22.13 -12.04 -1.79
N THR A 306 -22.92 -12.07 -0.72
CA THR A 306 -22.65 -12.97 0.41
C THR A 306 -22.81 -14.46 0.05
N ASP A 307 -23.75 -14.78 -0.84
CA ASP A 307 -23.94 -16.13 -1.37
C ASP A 307 -22.75 -16.51 -2.26
N GLN A 308 -22.24 -15.58 -3.09
CA GLN A 308 -21.05 -15.79 -3.92
C GLN A 308 -19.81 -16.13 -3.09
N PHE A 309 -19.56 -15.41 -1.98
CA PHE A 309 -18.49 -15.76 -1.05
C PHE A 309 -18.67 -17.18 -0.48
N SER A 310 -19.87 -17.49 0.00
CA SER A 310 -20.18 -18.78 0.64
C SER A 310 -20.07 -20.01 -0.30
N GLU A 311 -20.00 -19.79 -1.61
CA GLU A 311 -19.81 -20.85 -2.61
C GLU A 311 -18.34 -21.19 -2.87
N GLN A 312 -17.41 -20.37 -2.38
CA GLN A 312 -16.00 -20.55 -2.67
C GLN A 312 -15.36 -21.59 -1.76
N ASN A 313 -14.29 -22.17 -2.27
CA ASN A 313 -13.50 -23.18 -1.58
C ASN A 313 -12.07 -23.09 -2.12
N ALA A 314 -11.10 -23.04 -1.22
CA ALA A 314 -9.67 -23.06 -1.54
C ALA A 314 -9.29 -24.39 -2.19
N ARG A 315 -8.88 -24.36 -3.47
CA ARG A 315 -8.43 -25.52 -4.24
C ARG A 315 -7.50 -25.09 -5.36
N GLY A 316 -6.77 -26.05 -5.91
CA GLY A 316 -5.88 -25.77 -7.04
C GLY A 316 -4.58 -25.13 -6.58
N GLY A 317 -3.92 -24.45 -7.52
CA GLY A 317 -2.55 -23.99 -7.42
C GLY A 317 -1.56 -25.15 -7.46
N GLY A 318 -0.37 -24.92 -6.91
CA GLY A 318 0.66 -25.94 -6.72
C GLY A 318 2.07 -25.45 -7.01
N ASP A 319 2.19 -24.42 -7.83
CA ASP A 319 3.34 -23.55 -7.95
C ASP A 319 3.03 -22.19 -7.29
N TYR A 320 4.05 -21.66 -6.62
CA TYR A 320 4.14 -20.25 -6.25
C TYR A 320 5.10 -19.69 -7.29
N PRO A 321 4.71 -18.79 -8.19
CA PRO A 321 3.65 -17.75 -8.14
C PRO A 321 2.26 -18.12 -8.68
N GLU A 322 1.29 -17.19 -8.63
CA GLU A 322 -0.14 -17.35 -8.99
C GLU A 322 -0.61 -16.35 -10.10
N ALA A 323 -1.83 -16.50 -10.64
CA ALA A 323 -2.34 -15.69 -11.78
C ALA A 323 -2.90 -14.29 -11.42
N VAL A 324 -2.18 -13.53 -10.59
CA VAL A 324 -2.61 -12.19 -10.10
C VAL A 324 -2.81 -11.19 -11.23
N ASP A 325 -1.98 -11.21 -12.27
CA ASP A 325 -2.10 -10.31 -13.44
C ASP A 325 -3.43 -10.53 -14.19
N GLN A 326 -3.86 -11.79 -14.33
CA GLN A 326 -5.10 -12.13 -14.99
C GLN A 326 -6.31 -11.72 -14.15
N ALA A 327 -6.22 -11.86 -12.82
CA ALA A 327 -7.24 -11.40 -11.89
C ALA A 327 -7.40 -9.88 -11.93
N LEU A 328 -6.29 -9.13 -11.88
CA LEU A 328 -6.29 -7.67 -12.01
C LEU A 328 -6.82 -7.22 -13.38
N ARG A 329 -6.39 -7.84 -14.48
CA ARG A 329 -6.92 -7.56 -15.82
C ARG A 329 -8.42 -7.75 -15.88
N ASP A 330 -8.94 -8.83 -15.31
CA ASP A 330 -10.38 -9.08 -15.29
C ASP A 330 -11.15 -8.03 -14.48
N GLY A 331 -10.68 -7.73 -13.27
CA GLY A 331 -11.28 -6.73 -12.39
C GLY A 331 -11.25 -5.30 -12.98
N ILE A 332 -10.16 -4.89 -13.61
CA ILE A 332 -9.98 -3.52 -14.11
C ILE A 332 -10.62 -3.33 -15.51
N HIS A 333 -10.62 -4.37 -16.37
CA HIS A 333 -11.03 -4.25 -17.78
C HIS A 333 -12.36 -4.89 -18.14
N LYS A 334 -12.86 -5.86 -17.37
CA LYS A 334 -14.09 -6.60 -17.71
C LYS A 334 -15.29 -6.28 -16.83
N HIS A 335 -15.17 -5.24 -16.01
CA HIS A 335 -16.23 -4.80 -15.10
C HIS A 335 -16.66 -3.36 -15.42
N ASP A 336 -17.96 -3.10 -15.23
CA ASP A 336 -18.58 -1.81 -15.52
C ASP A 336 -18.44 -0.85 -14.33
N TRP A 337 -17.20 -0.42 -14.07
CA TRP A 337 -16.90 0.62 -13.10
C TRP A 337 -17.63 1.92 -13.45
N SER A 338 -18.24 2.56 -12.46
CA SER A 338 -19.00 3.78 -12.63
C SER A 338 -18.07 4.91 -13.06
N GLU A 339 -18.36 5.55 -14.20
CA GLU A 339 -17.59 6.69 -14.72
C GLU A 339 -17.60 7.93 -13.81
N GLU A 340 -18.50 7.96 -12.82
CA GLU A 340 -18.71 9.10 -11.91
C GLU A 340 -18.72 8.66 -10.43
N ALA A 341 -18.08 7.54 -10.05
CA ALA A 341 -18.04 7.14 -8.65
C ALA A 341 -17.12 8.07 -7.85
N ARG A 342 -17.53 8.48 -6.64
CA ARG A 342 -16.62 9.21 -5.73
C ARG A 342 -15.44 8.33 -5.29
N ALA A 343 -15.66 7.02 -5.26
CA ALA A 343 -14.66 6.03 -4.90
C ALA A 343 -14.85 4.75 -5.70
N ARG A 344 -13.75 4.26 -6.27
CA ARG A 344 -13.62 2.95 -6.92
C ARG A 344 -12.52 2.21 -6.16
N LEU A 345 -12.88 1.20 -5.37
CA LEU A 345 -11.93 0.47 -4.51
C LEU A 345 -11.84 -0.98 -4.96
N LEU A 346 -10.63 -1.47 -5.20
CA LEU A 346 -10.34 -2.86 -5.53
C LEU A 346 -9.49 -3.45 -4.39
N PHE A 347 -10.11 -4.27 -3.55
CA PHE A 347 -9.43 -5.04 -2.52
C PHE A 347 -8.84 -6.29 -3.15
N LEU A 348 -7.50 -6.40 -3.17
CA LEU A 348 -6.78 -7.55 -3.71
C LEU A 348 -6.32 -8.43 -2.53
N VAL A 349 -6.98 -9.57 -2.32
CA VAL A 349 -6.70 -10.49 -1.20
C VAL A 349 -5.90 -11.67 -1.72
N LEU A 350 -4.68 -11.85 -1.23
CA LEU A 350 -3.73 -12.84 -1.78
C LEU A 350 -2.62 -13.25 -0.80
N ASP A 351 -2.03 -14.42 -1.06
CA ASP A 351 -0.86 -14.99 -0.38
C ASP A 351 0.39 -15.13 -1.29
N ALA A 352 0.22 -14.99 -2.61
CA ALA A 352 1.27 -15.19 -3.60
C ALA A 352 1.39 -14.04 -4.62
N PRO A 353 2.59 -13.81 -5.20
CA PRO A 353 2.80 -12.82 -6.25
C PRO A 353 2.29 -13.30 -7.62
N PRO A 354 2.19 -12.39 -8.61
CA PRO A 354 2.10 -12.80 -10.02
C PRO A 354 3.36 -13.56 -10.47
N HIS A 355 3.22 -14.32 -11.56
CA HIS A 355 4.35 -14.89 -12.29
C HIS A 355 5.39 -13.84 -12.70
N GLU A 356 6.67 -14.20 -12.68
CA GLU A 356 7.82 -13.27 -12.80
C GLU A 356 8.28 -13.04 -14.26
N ASP A 357 7.56 -13.61 -15.23
CA ASP A 357 7.87 -13.41 -16.65
C ASP A 357 7.81 -11.92 -17.01
N THR A 358 8.73 -11.47 -17.86
CA THR A 358 8.78 -10.06 -18.30
C THR A 358 7.44 -9.56 -18.85
N GLN A 359 6.70 -10.42 -19.56
CA GLN A 359 5.38 -10.09 -20.10
C GLN A 359 4.32 -9.88 -19.01
N VAL A 360 4.42 -10.63 -17.91
CA VAL A 360 3.51 -10.52 -16.76
C VAL A 360 3.84 -9.26 -15.98
N ILE A 361 5.11 -8.98 -15.73
CA ILE A 361 5.54 -7.73 -15.07
C ILE A 361 5.09 -6.50 -15.89
N GLU A 362 5.31 -6.50 -17.20
CA GLU A 362 4.86 -5.41 -18.09
C GLU A 362 3.32 -5.29 -18.15
N GLU A 363 2.59 -6.39 -17.98
CA GLU A 363 1.13 -6.35 -17.83
C GLU A 363 0.73 -5.71 -16.51
N VAL A 364 1.33 -6.13 -15.39
CA VAL A 364 1.07 -5.56 -14.07
C VAL A 364 1.33 -4.04 -14.07
N HIS A 365 2.41 -3.58 -14.69
CA HIS A 365 2.68 -2.14 -14.86
C HIS A 365 1.54 -1.42 -15.59
N ARG A 366 1.08 -1.95 -16.72
CA ARG A 366 -0.04 -1.38 -17.48
C ARG A 366 -1.34 -1.39 -16.68
N LEU A 367 -1.62 -2.46 -15.94
CA LEU A 367 -2.82 -2.56 -15.11
C LEU A 367 -2.82 -1.54 -13.97
N ILE A 368 -1.66 -1.25 -13.38
CA ILE A 368 -1.52 -0.19 -12.37
C ILE A 368 -1.77 1.20 -12.99
N GLU A 369 -1.21 1.47 -14.17
CA GLU A 369 -1.47 2.71 -14.93
C GLU A 369 -2.97 2.86 -15.25
N ASP A 370 -3.59 1.82 -15.80
CA ASP A 370 -5.01 1.77 -16.16
C ASP A 370 -5.92 1.95 -14.94
N ALA A 371 -5.56 1.35 -13.80
CA ALA A 371 -6.28 1.53 -12.54
C ALA A 371 -6.17 2.98 -12.05
N SER A 372 -4.97 3.56 -12.05
CA SER A 372 -4.74 4.96 -11.65
C SER A 372 -5.55 5.92 -12.53
N GLU A 373 -5.51 5.75 -13.86
CA GLU A 373 -6.26 6.55 -14.83
C GLU A 373 -7.78 6.50 -14.59
N LYS A 374 -8.30 5.31 -14.28
CA LYS A 374 -9.72 5.10 -13.95
C LYS A 374 -10.08 5.56 -12.55
N GLY A 375 -9.11 5.94 -11.72
CA GLY A 375 -9.32 6.26 -10.31
C GLY A 375 -9.69 5.05 -9.46
N ILE A 376 -9.34 3.84 -9.91
CA ILE A 376 -9.49 2.59 -9.15
C ILE A 376 -8.29 2.49 -8.21
N ARG A 377 -8.57 2.50 -6.90
CA ARG A 377 -7.56 2.38 -5.86
C ARG A 377 -7.40 0.90 -5.52
N ILE A 378 -6.21 0.37 -5.77
CA ILE A 378 -5.87 -1.01 -5.40
C ILE A 378 -5.47 -0.99 -3.93
N ILE A 379 -6.16 -1.79 -3.11
CA ILE A 379 -5.94 -1.94 -1.67
C ILE A 379 -5.59 -3.41 -1.43
N PRO A 380 -4.30 -3.78 -1.42
CA PRO A 380 -3.93 -5.14 -1.13
C PRO A 380 -4.22 -5.53 0.31
N VAL A 381 -4.59 -6.79 0.50
CA VAL A 381 -4.75 -7.46 1.79
C VAL A 381 -3.85 -8.70 1.75
N ALA A 382 -2.63 -8.56 2.24
CA ALA A 382 -1.67 -9.65 2.30
C ALA A 382 -2.06 -10.68 3.36
N SER A 383 -2.14 -11.94 2.96
CA SER A 383 -2.41 -13.08 3.85
C SER A 383 -1.11 -13.80 4.22
N SER A 384 -1.20 -14.98 4.84
CA SER A 384 -0.01 -15.79 5.13
C SER A 384 0.74 -16.14 3.84
N GLY A 385 2.02 -16.53 3.91
CA GLY A 385 2.78 -16.95 2.72
C GLY A 385 3.34 -15.82 1.83
N VAL A 386 2.90 -14.57 2.02
CA VAL A 386 3.50 -13.39 1.36
C VAL A 386 4.97 -13.25 1.78
N ASN A 387 5.87 -13.11 0.80
CA ASN A 387 7.28 -12.82 1.03
C ASN A 387 7.60 -11.33 0.87
N ALA A 388 8.83 -10.91 1.21
CA ALA A 388 9.24 -9.51 1.15
C ALA A 388 9.04 -8.90 -0.25
N ASP A 389 9.50 -9.56 -1.32
CA ASP A 389 9.33 -9.04 -2.68
C ASP A 389 7.84 -8.83 -3.03
N THR A 390 6.98 -9.75 -2.62
CA THR A 390 5.52 -9.64 -2.79
C THR A 390 4.96 -8.46 -2.00
N GLU A 391 5.35 -8.29 -0.73
CA GLU A 391 4.98 -7.12 0.09
C GLU A 391 5.30 -5.80 -0.64
N TYR A 392 6.51 -5.67 -1.17
CA TYR A 392 6.91 -4.48 -1.92
C TYR A 392 6.05 -4.26 -3.16
N LEU A 393 5.76 -5.30 -3.95
CA LEU A 393 4.88 -5.17 -5.13
C LEU A 393 3.49 -4.68 -4.74
N LEU A 394 2.91 -5.23 -3.69
CA LEU A 394 1.60 -4.83 -3.18
C LEU A 394 1.60 -3.36 -2.77
N ARG A 395 2.63 -2.94 -2.03
CA ARG A 395 2.82 -1.54 -1.65
C ARG A 395 3.01 -0.63 -2.86
N PHE A 396 3.69 -1.10 -3.92
CA PHE A 396 3.84 -0.34 -5.18
C PHE A 396 2.49 -0.13 -5.88
N MET A 397 1.64 -1.17 -5.95
CA MET A 397 0.28 -1.06 -6.49
C MET A 397 -0.56 -0.07 -5.69
N ALA A 398 -0.50 -0.15 -4.35
CA ALA A 398 -1.23 0.73 -3.45
C ALA A 398 -0.83 2.20 -3.67
N VAL A 399 0.46 2.53 -3.58
CA VAL A 399 0.90 3.94 -3.73
C VAL A 399 0.57 4.48 -5.12
N ALA A 400 0.83 3.71 -6.19
CA ALA A 400 0.65 4.18 -7.57
C ALA A 400 -0.82 4.45 -7.93
N THR A 401 -1.76 3.85 -7.20
CA THR A 401 -3.20 4.00 -7.42
C THR A 401 -3.90 4.85 -6.35
N GLY A 402 -3.17 5.40 -5.36
CA GLY A 402 -3.77 6.16 -4.26
C GLY A 402 -4.46 5.29 -3.20
N GLY A 403 -4.13 4.00 -3.15
CA GLY A 403 -4.60 3.03 -2.17
C GLY A 403 -3.74 3.00 -0.89
N THR A 404 -3.96 1.97 -0.08
CA THR A 404 -3.24 1.67 1.18
C THR A 404 -2.90 0.19 1.22
N TYR A 405 -1.94 -0.21 2.05
CA TYR A 405 -1.53 -1.61 2.21
C TYR A 405 -2.09 -2.20 3.51
N LEU A 406 -2.84 -3.29 3.40
CA LEU A 406 -3.35 -4.06 4.54
C LEU A 406 -2.66 -5.42 4.58
N PHE A 407 -2.49 -5.95 5.78
CA PHE A 407 -1.85 -7.25 6.00
C PHE A 407 -2.45 -7.93 7.23
N LEU A 408 -2.65 -9.24 7.15
CA LEU A 408 -3.06 -10.05 8.29
C LEU A 408 -1.92 -10.20 9.30
N THR A 409 -2.26 -10.41 10.57
CA THR A 409 -1.29 -10.61 11.65
C THR A 409 -1.54 -11.90 12.41
N ASP A 410 -0.49 -12.43 13.02
CA ASP A 410 -0.54 -13.68 13.80
C ASP A 410 -1.31 -13.56 15.14
N ASP A 411 -1.74 -12.35 15.54
CA ASP A 411 -2.41 -12.11 16.83
C ASP A 411 -3.72 -12.91 17.00
N SER A 412 -4.41 -13.19 15.90
CA SER A 412 -5.60 -14.04 15.86
C SER A 412 -5.31 -15.52 16.12
N GLY A 413 -4.09 -15.97 15.82
CA GLY A 413 -3.70 -17.38 15.79
C GLY A 413 -4.41 -18.21 14.71
N ILE A 414 -4.94 -17.55 13.67
CA ILE A 414 -5.64 -18.16 12.53
C ILE A 414 -4.74 -18.03 11.29
N GLY A 415 -4.70 -19.07 10.46
CA GLY A 415 -3.88 -19.10 9.26
C GLY A 415 -2.45 -19.58 9.50
N GLY A 416 -1.63 -19.43 8.46
CA GLY A 416 -0.19 -19.67 8.50
C GLY A 416 0.58 -18.54 9.18
N ASP A 417 1.91 -18.61 9.14
CA ASP A 417 2.76 -17.51 9.61
C ASP A 417 2.64 -16.32 8.65
N HIS A 418 2.41 -15.12 9.20
CA HIS A 418 2.35 -13.87 8.44
C HIS A 418 3.70 -13.13 8.48
N LEU A 419 4.06 -12.51 7.36
CA LEU A 419 5.25 -11.68 7.30
C LEU A 419 5.07 -10.45 8.20
N GLU A 420 6.01 -10.22 9.14
CA GLU A 420 6.10 -8.93 9.81
C GLU A 420 6.47 -7.87 8.77
N PRO A 421 5.59 -6.89 8.49
CA PRO A 421 5.77 -6.00 7.36
C PRO A 421 6.98 -5.09 7.54
N ALA A 422 7.61 -4.68 6.44
CA ALA A 422 8.63 -3.63 6.43
C ALA A 422 8.02 -2.22 6.63
N ALA A 423 7.21 -2.08 7.68
CA ALA A 423 6.45 -0.89 8.06
C ALA A 423 7.00 -0.25 9.34
N GLY A 424 6.51 0.94 9.67
CA GLY A 424 6.74 1.55 10.99
C GLY A 424 5.81 0.97 12.06
N GLU A 425 5.60 1.72 13.14
CA GLU A 425 4.61 1.32 14.16
C GLU A 425 3.19 1.36 13.57
N TYR A 426 2.43 0.26 13.76
CA TYR A 426 1.05 0.12 13.32
C TYR A 426 0.16 -0.40 14.45
N GLU A 427 -1.15 -0.21 14.31
CA GLU A 427 -2.16 -0.73 15.23
C GLU A 427 -2.71 -2.05 14.69
N VAL A 428 -2.77 -3.08 15.55
CA VAL A 428 -3.45 -4.34 15.25
C VAL A 428 -4.93 -4.19 15.56
N LYS A 429 -5.78 -4.49 14.56
CA LYS A 429 -7.24 -4.43 14.65
C LYS A 429 -7.87 -5.73 14.18
N LEU A 430 -9.18 -5.88 14.40
CA LEU A 430 -9.94 -6.91 13.69
C LEU A 430 -10.04 -6.54 12.21
N LEU A 431 -9.91 -7.52 11.32
CA LEU A 431 -9.87 -7.28 9.88
C LEU A 431 -11.15 -6.60 9.39
N ASN A 432 -12.33 -7.09 9.78
CA ASN A 432 -13.60 -6.48 9.40
C ASN A 432 -13.72 -5.02 9.85
N ASP A 433 -13.32 -4.71 11.09
CA ASP A 433 -13.33 -3.34 11.59
C ASP A 433 -12.38 -2.44 10.78
N LEU A 434 -11.17 -2.93 10.49
CA LEU A 434 -10.20 -2.19 9.68
C LEU A 434 -10.72 -1.95 8.25
N LEU A 435 -11.30 -2.95 7.60
CA LEU A 435 -11.86 -2.81 6.25
C LEU A 435 -13.01 -1.79 6.23
N VAL A 436 -13.91 -1.81 7.21
CA VAL A 436 -14.98 -0.80 7.34
C VAL A 436 -14.39 0.60 7.53
N GLU A 437 -13.40 0.77 8.40
CA GLU A 437 -12.72 2.06 8.59
C GLU A 437 -12.07 2.57 7.30
N VAL A 438 -11.35 1.70 6.57
CA VAL A 438 -10.70 2.02 5.30
C VAL A 438 -11.73 2.43 4.26
N ILE A 439 -12.80 1.66 4.07
CA ILE A 439 -13.87 2.00 3.12
C ILE A 439 -14.48 3.36 3.48
N ASN A 440 -14.83 3.55 4.76
CA ASN A 440 -15.41 4.81 5.25
C ASN A 440 -14.48 6.00 4.98
N ARG A 441 -13.17 5.86 5.18
CA ARG A 441 -12.20 6.91 4.89
C ARG A 441 -12.16 7.29 3.40
N TYR A 442 -12.32 6.33 2.49
CA TYR A 442 -12.27 6.59 1.04
C TYR A 442 -13.58 7.13 0.45
N VAL A 443 -14.72 6.92 1.10
CA VAL A 443 -16.05 7.35 0.60
C VAL A 443 -16.57 8.64 1.25
N SER A 444 -15.93 9.08 2.33
CA SER A 444 -16.29 10.28 3.10
C SER A 444 -15.92 11.58 2.41
#